data_AF-A8MHQ7-F1
#
_entry.id   AF-A8MHQ7-F1
#
_cell.length_a   1.000
_cell.length_b   1.000
_cell.length_c   1.000
_cell.angle_alpha   90.00
_cell.angle_beta   90.00
_cell.angle_gamma   90.00
#
_symmetry.space_group_name_H-M   'P 1'
#
loop_
_entity.id
_entity.type
_entity.pdbx_description
1 polymer ?
#
loop_
_entity_poly.entity_id
_entity_poly.type
_entity_poly.pdbx_seq_one_letter_code
_entity_poly.pdbx_strand_id
1 'polypeptide(L)'
;MEIINVLLSSIIFFFTIYGAVSLAIRPLLPEADSSPKIKQDLQVVGLVRLRDIEVIDNDELEKIVRFYQNRGIQKENYEEYKKYVKILNELRDERYLTDEDYLNKLGKLKSHFNMD
;
A
#
# COMPACT_ATOMS: atom_id res chain seq x y z
N MET A 1 16.73 8.36 49.21
CA MET A 1 15.43 7.99 48.59
C MET A 1 14.93 9.03 47.61
N GLU A 2 15.07 10.33 47.89
CA GLU A 2 14.54 11.40 47.01
C GLU A 2 15.15 11.42 45.60
N ILE A 3 16.47 11.28 45.46
CA ILE A 3 17.14 11.27 44.14
C ILE A 3 16.66 10.09 43.27
N ILE A 4 16.43 8.93 43.88
CA ILE A 4 15.92 7.73 43.19
C ILE A 4 14.49 7.99 42.70
N ASN A 5 13.65 8.63 43.53
CA ASN A 5 12.28 8.99 43.15
C ASN A 5 12.24 10.02 42.02
N VAL A 6 13.16 10.99 42.02
CA VAL A 6 13.30 11.99 40.93
C VAL A 6 13.74 11.32 39.63
N LEU A 7 14.71 10.42 39.67
CA LEU A 7 15.16 9.65 38.51
C LEU A 7 14.05 8.76 37.95
N LEU A 8 13.31 8.07 38.81
CA LEU A 8 12.21 7.20 38.41
C LEU A 8 11.07 8.01 37.75
N SER A 9 10.73 9.17 38.32
CA SER A 9 9.74 10.08 37.75
C SER A 9 10.16 10.58 36.36
N SER A 10 11.44 10.94 36.19
CA SER A 10 11.99 11.38 34.90
C SER A 10 11.89 10.30 33.82
N ILE A 11 12.19 9.04 34.16
CA ILE A 11 12.09 7.90 33.22
C ILE A 11 10.63 7.68 32.81
N ILE A 12 9.70 7.69 33.76
CA ILE A 12 8.27 7.52 33.46
C ILE A 12 7.78 8.64 32.55
N PHE A 13 8.19 9.89 32.82
CA PHE A 13 7.83 11.05 32.00
C PHE A 13 8.39 10.96 30.56
N PHE A 14 9.60 10.41 30.40
CA PHE A 14 10.15 10.14 29.07
C PHE A 14 9.28 9.14 28.29
N PHE A 15 8.88 8.04 28.93
CA PHE A 15 8.03 7.03 28.27
C PHE A 15 6.62 7.54 27.97
N THR A 16 6.04 8.40 28.82
CA THR A 16 4.71 8.97 28.55
C THR A 16 4.75 9.97 27.39
N ILE A 17 5.76 10.85 27.34
CA ILE A 17 5.95 11.75 26.20
C ILE A 17 6.25 10.95 24.94
N TYR A 18 7.22 10.03 25.00
CA TYR A 18 7.59 9.20 23.86
C TYR A 18 6.38 8.38 23.37
N GLY A 19 5.60 7.81 24.28
CA GLY A 19 4.39 7.05 23.96
C GLY A 19 3.31 7.93 23.34
N ALA A 20 3.03 9.11 23.89
CA ALA A 20 2.05 10.05 23.35
C ALA A 20 2.45 10.55 21.96
N VAL A 21 3.72 10.92 21.78
CA VAL A 21 4.28 11.35 20.49
C VAL A 21 4.29 10.19 19.50
N SER A 22 4.72 9.00 19.91
CA SER A 22 4.73 7.81 19.05
C SER A 22 3.32 7.38 18.65
N LEU A 23 2.32 7.50 19.54
CA LEU A 23 0.93 7.20 19.24
C LEU A 23 0.30 8.27 18.33
N ALA A 24 0.62 9.55 18.52
CA ALA A 24 0.14 10.64 17.69
C ALA A 24 0.81 10.68 16.30
N ILE A 25 2.06 10.21 16.19
CA ILE A 25 2.78 10.04 14.92
C ILE A 25 2.44 8.69 14.26
N ARG A 26 2.04 7.65 15.00
CA ARG A 26 1.66 6.34 14.43
C ARG A 26 0.52 6.36 13.39
N PRO A 27 -0.44 7.29 13.37
CA PRO A 27 -1.37 7.46 12.25
C PRO A 27 -0.78 8.28 11.08
N LEU A 28 0.39 8.91 11.26
CA LEU A 28 1.09 9.75 10.25
C LEU A 28 2.32 9.10 9.64
N LEU A 29 2.95 8.16 10.34
CA LEU A 29 3.62 7.07 9.67
C LEU A 29 2.44 6.32 9.06
N PRO A 30 2.25 6.37 7.72
CA PRO A 30 1.44 5.32 7.15
C PRO A 30 2.03 4.05 7.75
N GLU A 31 1.17 3.10 8.13
CA GLU A 31 1.65 1.74 8.27
C GLU A 31 2.59 1.48 7.09
N ALA A 32 3.46 0.51 7.19
CA ALA A 32 3.93 -0.07 5.96
C ALA A 32 2.73 -0.69 5.17
N ASP A 33 1.62 0.03 4.91
CA ASP A 33 1.21 0.46 3.57
C ASP A 33 2.45 0.60 2.70
N SER A 34 3.02 -0.55 2.36
CA SER A 34 3.02 -1.15 1.03
C SER A 34 2.22 -0.42 -0.06
N SER A 35 2.24 0.90 -0.05
CA SER A 35 2.03 1.74 -1.20
C SER A 35 2.97 1.20 -2.27
N PRO A 36 2.44 0.72 -3.41
CA PRO A 36 3.26 0.25 -4.50
C PRO A 36 4.27 1.32 -4.93
N LYS A 37 3.95 2.60 -4.73
CA LYS A 37 4.79 3.77 -5.01
C LYS A 37 6.07 3.82 -4.19
N ILE A 38 6.01 3.65 -2.86
CA ILE A 38 7.20 3.71 -1.98
C ILE A 38 8.10 2.49 -2.22
N LYS A 39 7.52 1.31 -2.46
CA LYS A 39 8.29 0.10 -2.82
C LYS A 39 8.88 0.17 -4.23
N GLN A 40 8.24 0.88 -5.16
CA GLN A 40 8.79 1.13 -6.50
C GLN A 40 9.98 2.08 -6.43
N ASP A 41 9.88 3.20 -5.70
CA ASP A 41 11.00 4.14 -5.55
C ASP A 41 12.24 3.46 -4.95
N LEU A 42 12.06 2.61 -3.93
CA LEU A 42 13.17 1.86 -3.33
C LEU A 42 13.76 0.80 -4.28
N GLN A 43 12.94 0.16 -5.11
CA GLN A 43 13.39 -0.80 -6.13
C GLN A 43 14.11 -0.09 -7.28
N VAL A 44 13.65 1.07 -7.73
CA VAL A 44 14.29 1.89 -8.77
C VAL A 44 15.69 2.33 -8.30
N VAL A 45 15.85 2.72 -7.04
CA VAL A 45 17.18 3.02 -6.45
C VAL A 45 18.11 1.80 -6.50
N GLY A 46 17.58 0.59 -6.27
CA GLY A 46 18.34 -0.65 -6.40
C GLY A 46 18.75 -0.95 -7.84
N LEU A 47 17.86 -0.76 -8.81
CA LEU A 47 18.12 -0.97 -10.24
C LEU A 47 19.16 0.02 -10.78
N VAL A 48 19.13 1.28 -10.31
CA VAL A 48 20.16 2.29 -10.64
C VAL A 48 21.54 1.84 -10.17
N ARG A 49 21.65 1.27 -8.96
CA ARG A 49 22.93 0.72 -8.47
C ARG A 49 23.41 -0.46 -9.32
N LEU A 50 22.51 -1.31 -9.82
CA LEU A 50 22.86 -2.42 -10.72
C LEU A 50 23.45 -1.91 -12.04
N ARG A 51 22.93 -0.80 -12.57
CA ARG A 51 23.52 -0.11 -13.72
C ARG A 51 24.89 0.46 -13.38
N ASP A 52 25.02 1.11 -12.22
CA ASP A 52 26.27 1.77 -11.82
C ASP A 52 27.44 0.79 -11.59
N ILE A 53 27.14 -0.49 -11.34
CA ILE A 53 28.13 -1.59 -11.29
C ILE A 53 28.24 -2.36 -12.61
N GLU A 54 27.69 -1.82 -13.71
CA GLU A 54 27.73 -2.37 -15.07
C GLU A 54 27.11 -3.78 -15.21
N VAL A 55 26.23 -4.17 -14.29
CA VAL A 55 25.51 -5.47 -14.34
C VAL A 55 24.34 -5.43 -15.32
N ILE A 56 23.74 -4.26 -15.52
CA ILE A 56 22.71 -4.00 -16.53
C ILE A 56 23.04 -2.71 -17.27
N ASP A 57 22.69 -2.63 -18.56
CA ASP A 57 22.82 -1.41 -19.33
C ASP A 57 21.62 -0.45 -19.16
N ASN A 58 21.70 0.73 -19.79
CA ASN A 58 20.62 1.73 -19.71
C ASN A 58 19.32 1.27 -20.38
N ASP A 59 19.40 0.50 -21.46
CA ASP A 59 18.24 0.02 -22.20
C ASP A 59 17.53 -1.09 -21.41
N GLU A 60 18.29 -1.93 -20.72
CA GLU A 60 17.81 -2.96 -19.80
C GLU A 60 17.18 -2.33 -18.56
N LEU A 61 17.81 -1.31 -17.98
CA LEU A 61 17.25 -0.56 -16.85
C LEU A 61 15.86 -0.01 -17.18
N GLU A 62 15.70 0.63 -18.33
CA GLU A 62 14.40 1.19 -18.74
C GLU A 62 13.32 0.10 -18.90
N LYS A 63 13.67 -1.02 -19.54
CA LYS A 63 12.75 -2.16 -19.71
C LYS A 63 12.32 -2.76 -18.38
N ILE A 64 13.27 -2.94 -17.45
CA ILE A 64 13.00 -3.52 -16.13
C ILE A 64 12.13 -2.57 -15.30
N VAL A 65 12.41 -1.25 -15.32
CA VAL A 65 11.59 -0.25 -14.63
C VAL A 65 10.15 -0.27 -15.16
N ARG A 66 9.95 -0.24 -16.49
CA ARG A 66 8.61 -0.33 -17.10
C ARG A 66 7.89 -1.63 -16.73
N PHE A 67 8.62 -2.74 -16.66
CA PHE A 67 8.06 -4.04 -16.25
C PHE A 67 7.52 -4.01 -14.81
N TYR A 68 8.29 -3.48 -13.85
CA TYR A 68 7.84 -3.36 -12.47
C TYR A 68 6.71 -2.34 -12.28
N GLN A 69 6.73 -1.24 -13.04
CA GLN A 69 5.64 -0.26 -13.06
C GLN A 69 4.34 -0.89 -13.57
N ASN A 70 4.37 -1.56 -14.72
CA ASN A 70 3.21 -2.24 -15.28
C ASN A 70 2.67 -3.34 -14.35
N ARG A 71 3.55 -4.14 -13.74
CA ARG A 71 3.14 -5.15 -12.76
C ARG A 71 2.51 -4.51 -11.52
N GLY A 72 3.03 -3.37 -11.07
CA GLY A 72 2.45 -2.60 -9.97
C GLY A 72 1.04 -2.11 -10.29
N ILE A 73 0.86 -1.50 -11.47
CA ILE A 73 -0.44 -1.02 -11.97
C ILE A 73 -1.43 -2.18 -12.09
N GLN A 74 -1.02 -3.32 -12.67
CA GLN A 74 -1.88 -4.50 -12.77
C GLN A 74 -2.31 -5.04 -11.41
N LYS A 75 -1.40 -5.04 -10.43
CA LYS A 75 -1.71 -5.47 -9.06
C LYS A 75 -2.69 -4.50 -8.38
N GLU A 76 -2.47 -3.20 -8.51
CA GLU A 76 -3.35 -2.17 -7.96
C GLU A 76 -4.76 -2.26 -8.58
N ASN A 77 -4.84 -2.33 -9.90
CA ASN A 77 -6.08 -2.55 -10.65
C ASN A 77 -6.82 -3.82 -10.18
N TYR A 78 -6.10 -4.90 -9.91
CA TYR A 78 -6.70 -6.15 -9.44
C TYR A 78 -7.24 -6.08 -8.01
N GLU A 79 -6.52 -5.43 -7.09
CA GLU A 79 -6.99 -5.22 -5.72
C GLU A 79 -8.19 -4.27 -5.67
N GLU A 80 -8.19 -3.22 -6.48
CA GLU A 80 -9.30 -2.30 -6.62
C GLU A 80 -10.53 -2.98 -7.24
N TYR A 81 -10.34 -3.79 -8.29
CA TYR A 81 -11.38 -4.64 -8.85
C TYR A 81 -12.02 -5.54 -7.78
N LYS A 82 -11.22 -6.22 -6.96
CA LYS A 82 -11.74 -7.07 -5.86
C LYS A 82 -12.57 -6.29 -4.86
N LYS A 83 -12.14 -5.09 -4.47
CA LYS A 83 -12.90 -4.23 -3.56
C LYS A 83 -14.27 -3.90 -4.14
N TYR A 84 -14.33 -3.53 -5.41
CA TYR A 84 -15.60 -3.22 -6.07
C TYR A 84 -16.49 -4.45 -6.27
N VAL A 85 -15.91 -5.62 -6.56
CA VAL A 85 -16.66 -6.89 -6.59
C VAL A 85 -17.27 -7.19 -5.22
N LYS A 86 -16.55 -6.96 -4.12
CA LYS A 86 -17.09 -7.15 -2.77
C LYS A 86 -18.30 -6.25 -2.52
N ILE A 87 -18.21 -4.97 -2.87
CA ILE A 87 -19.31 -4.01 -2.74
C ILE A 87 -20.52 -4.45 -3.59
N LEU A 88 -20.31 -4.87 -4.84
CA LEU A 88 -21.41 -5.36 -5.68
C LEU A 88 -22.08 -6.62 -5.10
N ASN A 89 -21.31 -7.52 -4.48
CA ASN A 89 -21.86 -8.68 -3.79
C ASN A 89 -22.69 -8.27 -2.56
N GLU A 90 -22.18 -7.36 -1.73
CA GLU A 90 -22.90 -6.85 -0.56
C GLU A 90 -24.24 -6.20 -0.97
N LEU A 91 -24.23 -5.37 -2.03
CA LEU A 91 -25.44 -4.75 -2.56
C LEU A 91 -26.45 -5.76 -3.12
N ARG A 92 -26.00 -6.87 -3.71
CA ARG A 92 -26.87 -7.97 -4.13
C ARG A 92 -27.45 -8.70 -2.91
N ASP A 93 -26.61 -9.03 -1.94
CA ASP A 93 -26.99 -9.81 -0.76
C ASP A 93 -27.99 -9.04 0.12
N GLU A 94 -27.85 -7.71 0.20
CA GLU A 94 -28.79 -6.79 0.85
C GLU A 94 -30.02 -6.45 -0.01
N ARG A 95 -30.17 -7.07 -1.19
CA ARG A 95 -31.27 -6.90 -2.15
C ARG A 95 -31.44 -5.47 -2.70
N TYR A 96 -30.39 -4.64 -2.63
CA TYR A 96 -30.35 -3.36 -3.34
C TYR A 96 -30.15 -3.53 -4.85
N LEU A 97 -29.59 -4.66 -5.27
CA LEU A 97 -29.46 -5.05 -6.67
C LEU A 97 -30.25 -6.32 -6.95
N THR A 98 -30.95 -6.34 -8.08
CA THR A 98 -31.46 -7.58 -8.67
C THR A 98 -30.31 -8.40 -9.24
N ASP A 99 -30.51 -9.70 -9.47
CA ASP A 99 -29.49 -10.55 -10.08
C ASP A 99 -29.09 -10.08 -11.49
N GLU A 100 -30.05 -9.59 -12.27
CA GLU A 100 -29.77 -9.00 -13.59
C GLU A 100 -28.94 -7.71 -13.48
N ASP A 101 -29.27 -6.82 -12.55
CA ASP A 101 -28.51 -5.60 -12.31
C ASP A 101 -27.09 -5.89 -11.82
N TYR A 102 -26.95 -6.87 -10.93
CA TYR A 102 -25.66 -7.34 -10.45
C TYR A 102 -24.80 -7.84 -11.61
N LEU A 103 -25.32 -8.73 -12.45
CA LEU A 103 -24.57 -9.28 -13.59
C LEU A 103 -24.18 -8.20 -14.60
N ASN A 104 -25.08 -7.26 -14.90
CA ASN A 104 -24.80 -6.15 -15.80
C ASN A 104 -23.71 -5.21 -15.24
N LYS A 105 -23.79 -4.85 -13.96
CA LYS A 105 -22.80 -4.01 -13.29
C LYS A 105 -21.44 -4.72 -13.13
N LEU A 106 -21.45 -6.01 -12.83
CA LEU A 106 -20.24 -6.83 -12.76
C LEU A 106 -19.56 -6.94 -14.13
N GLY A 107 -20.33 -7.11 -15.21
CA GLY A 107 -19.79 -7.13 -16.57
C GLY A 107 -19.11 -5.81 -16.96
N LYS A 108 -19.73 -4.67 -16.60
CA LYS A 108 -19.11 -3.35 -16.79
C LYS A 108 -17.83 -3.17 -15.97
N LEU A 109 -17.83 -3.65 -14.73
CA LEU A 109 -16.66 -3.60 -13.85
C LEU A 109 -15.50 -4.45 -14.41
N LYS A 110 -15.79 -5.67 -14.86
CA LYS A 110 -14.84 -6.55 -15.54
C LYS A 110 -14.20 -5.89 -16.75
N SER A 111 -15.01 -5.32 -17.63
CA SER A 111 -14.52 -4.61 -18.82
C SER A 111 -13.65 -3.40 -18.47
N HIS A 112 -14.02 -2.62 -17.44
CA HIS A 112 -13.23 -1.45 -17.01
C HIS A 112 -11.82 -1.82 -16.55
N PHE A 113 -11.68 -2.95 -15.83
CA PHE A 113 -10.39 -3.42 -15.31
C PHE A 113 -9.67 -4.40 -16.25
N ASN A 114 -10.21 -4.68 -17.45
CA ASN A 114 -9.72 -5.72 -18.38
C ASN A 114 -9.59 -7.10 -17.70
N MET A 115 -10.60 -7.47 -16.91
CA MET A 115 -10.70 -8.75 -16.22
C MET A 115 -11.75 -9.60 -16.94
N ASP A 116 -11.33 -10.47 -17.87
CA ASP A 116 -12.24 -11.40 -18.57
C ASP A 116 -12.70 -12.56 -17.65
#